data_AF-A0A2U8WEQ3-F1
#
_entry.id   AF-A0A2U8WEQ3-F1
#
_cell.length_a   1.000
_cell.length_b   1.000
_cell.length_c   1.000
_cell.angle_alpha   90.00
_cell.angle_beta   90.00
_cell.angle_gamma   90.00
#
_symmetry.space_group_name_H-M   'P 1'
#
loop_
_entity.id
_entity.type
_entity.pdbx_description
1 polymer ?
#
loop_
_entity_poly.entity_id
_entity_poly.type
_entity_poly.pdbx_seq_one_letter_code
_entity_poly.pdbx_strand_id
1 'polypeptide(L)'
;MPSRHLGAALLAAVLVGSLPALAREPARRPAADALEPCPEQGAGFVRQKGSRTCFRLSGRVGAGLDVRAGADTRAAPSAAGRFAIDTRTESDIGPVRAFVRMGHGRP
;
A
#
# COMPACT_ATOMS: atom_id res chain seq x y z
N MET A 1 45.88 -21.31 -7.45
CA MET A 1 45.48 -20.08 -8.19
C MET A 1 44.03 -19.63 -7.88
N PRO A 2 43.60 -19.39 -6.61
CA PRO A 2 42.22 -18.93 -6.33
C PRO A 2 42.05 -17.39 -6.23
N SER A 3 43.15 -16.63 -6.10
CA SER A 3 43.16 -15.19 -5.79
C SER A 3 42.54 -14.30 -6.90
N ARG A 4 42.65 -14.70 -8.17
CA ARG A 4 42.14 -13.90 -9.30
C ARG A 4 40.61 -13.87 -9.36
N HIS A 5 39.95 -14.96 -8.94
CA HIS A 5 38.49 -15.05 -8.93
C HIS A 5 37.88 -14.27 -7.75
N LEU A 6 38.56 -14.24 -6.60
CA LEU A 6 38.16 -13.42 -5.46
C LEU A 6 38.22 -11.92 -5.78
N GLY A 7 39.29 -11.47 -6.44
CA GLY A 7 39.45 -10.08 -6.86
C GLY A 7 38.37 -9.64 -7.85
N ALA A 8 38.06 -10.48 -8.84
CA ALA A 8 37.00 -10.20 -9.81
C ALA A 8 35.60 -10.13 -9.17
N ALA A 9 35.31 -11.02 -8.20
CA ALA A 9 34.04 -11.03 -7.49
C ALA A 9 33.86 -9.78 -6.59
N LEU A 10 34.93 -9.34 -5.91
CA LEU A 10 34.93 -8.12 -5.10
C LEU A 10 34.72 -6.86 -5.94
N LEU A 11 35.40 -6.75 -7.08
CA LEU A 11 35.21 -5.63 -8.03
C LEU A 11 33.78 -5.58 -8.57
N ALA A 12 33.20 -6.73 -8.92
CA ALA A 12 31.82 -6.79 -9.39
C ALA A 12 30.81 -6.37 -8.31
N ALA A 13 31.01 -6.77 -7.05
CA ALA A 13 30.12 -6.39 -5.94
C ALA A 13 30.14 -4.87 -5.67
N VAL A 14 31.31 -4.23 -5.78
CA VAL A 14 31.45 -2.77 -5.62
C VAL A 14 30.77 -2.00 -6.75
N LEU A 15 30.87 -2.49 -7.98
CA LEU A 15 30.22 -1.88 -9.16
C LEU A 15 28.68 -1.94 -9.11
N VAL A 16 28.11 -3.01 -8.56
CA VAL A 16 26.64 -3.13 -8.44
C VAL A 16 26.08 -2.32 -7.27
N GLY A 17 26.84 -2.19 -6.16
CA GLY A 17 26.42 -1.41 -4.99
C GLY A 17 26.47 0.11 -5.17
N SER A 18 27.09 0.60 -6.26
CA SER A 18 27.25 2.03 -6.56
C SER A 18 26.24 2.57 -7.57
N LEU A 19 25.32 1.73 -8.06
CA LEU A 19 24.19 2.17 -8.88
C LEU A 19 23.27 3.05 -8.02
N PRO A 20 22.99 4.31 -8.41
CA PRO A 20 22.02 5.11 -7.69
C PRO A 20 20.68 4.37 -7.70
N ALA A 21 20.08 4.18 -6.53
CA ALA A 21 18.69 3.79 -6.43
C ALA A 21 17.87 4.99 -6.93
N LEU A 22 17.41 4.95 -8.18
CA LEU A 22 16.49 5.94 -8.72
C LEU A 22 15.15 5.72 -8.02
N ALA A 23 15.01 6.28 -6.81
CA ALA A 23 13.73 6.43 -6.15
C ALA A 23 12.89 7.38 -7.01
N ARG A 24 12.04 6.80 -7.87
CA ARG A 24 11.08 7.58 -8.64
C ARG A 24 10.14 8.25 -7.65
N GLU A 25 10.24 9.57 -7.49
CA GLU A 25 9.25 10.30 -6.72
C GLU A 25 7.87 10.02 -7.30
N PRO A 26 6.91 9.58 -6.47
CA PRO A 26 5.53 9.43 -6.92
C PRO A 26 5.08 10.79 -7.45
N ALA A 27 4.69 10.83 -8.72
CA ALA A 27 4.11 12.04 -9.29
C ALA A 27 2.89 12.43 -8.41
N ARG A 28 2.96 13.62 -7.80
CA ARG A 28 1.85 14.15 -7.02
C ARG A 28 0.68 14.35 -7.98
N ARG A 29 -0.32 13.47 -7.89
CA ARG A 29 -1.58 13.64 -8.60
C ARG A 29 -2.21 14.96 -8.15
N PRO A 30 -2.78 15.79 -9.05
CA PRO A 30 -3.51 16.99 -8.67
C PRO A 30 -4.51 16.66 -7.55
N ALA A 31 -4.61 17.57 -6.58
CA ALA A 31 -5.36 17.36 -5.35
C ALA A 31 -6.85 17.11 -5.62
N ALA A 32 -7.49 16.47 -4.63
CA ALA A 32 -8.83 15.92 -4.63
C ALA A 32 -9.96 16.97 -4.64
N ASP A 33 -9.89 17.98 -5.50
CA ASP A 33 -10.97 18.97 -5.70
C ASP A 33 -12.25 18.35 -6.29
N ALA A 34 -12.20 17.05 -6.61
CA ALA A 34 -13.32 16.27 -7.09
C ALA A 34 -14.15 15.60 -5.97
N LEU A 35 -13.72 15.60 -4.70
CA LEU A 35 -14.40 14.88 -3.62
C LEU A 35 -15.10 15.82 -2.62
N GLU A 36 -16.37 15.56 -2.37
CA GLU A 36 -17.20 16.29 -1.41
C GLU A 36 -17.62 15.34 -0.26
N PRO A 37 -17.71 15.82 1.00
CA PRO A 37 -18.21 15.01 2.10
C PRO A 37 -19.64 14.47 1.90
N CYS A 38 -19.91 13.27 2.41
CA CYS A 38 -21.23 12.64 2.48
C CYS A 38 -21.64 12.36 3.94
N PRO A 39 -21.97 13.40 4.74
CA PRO A 39 -22.31 13.21 6.15
C PRO A 39 -23.57 12.37 6.36
N GLU A 40 -24.50 12.35 5.40
CA GLU A 40 -25.74 11.56 5.45
C GLU A 40 -25.52 10.05 5.48
N GLN A 41 -24.36 9.57 5.01
CA GLN A 41 -23.98 8.15 5.07
C GLN A 41 -23.10 7.82 6.30
N GLY A 42 -22.70 8.84 7.06
CA GLY A 42 -21.84 8.75 8.22
C GLY A 42 -20.42 9.30 8.00
N ALA A 43 -19.67 9.39 9.10
CA ALA A 43 -18.33 9.98 9.08
C ALA A 43 -17.36 9.24 8.15
N GLY A 44 -16.57 10.02 7.38
CA GLY A 44 -15.54 9.52 6.47
C GLY A 44 -16.06 9.06 5.10
N PHE A 45 -17.37 9.13 4.85
CA PHE A 45 -17.89 8.99 3.48
C PHE A 45 -17.68 10.27 2.68
N VAL A 46 -17.35 10.10 1.41
CA VAL A 46 -17.19 11.15 0.41
C VAL A 46 -17.85 10.73 -0.89
N ARG A 47 -18.18 11.68 -1.76
CA ARG A 47 -18.64 11.43 -3.14
C ARG A 47 -17.82 12.26 -4.10
N GLN A 48 -17.80 11.82 -5.36
CA GLN A 48 -17.38 12.72 -6.42
C GLN A 48 -18.44 13.82 -6.63
N LYS A 49 -18.02 15.05 -6.92
CA LYS A 49 -18.93 16.13 -7.35
C LYS A 49 -19.79 15.66 -8.52
N GLY A 50 -21.12 15.84 -8.40
CA GLY A 50 -22.10 15.38 -9.38
C GLY A 50 -22.50 13.89 -9.28
N SER A 51 -21.90 13.11 -8.38
CA SER A 51 -22.31 11.73 -8.10
C SER A 51 -23.24 11.66 -6.88
N ARG A 52 -24.26 10.80 -6.97
CA ARG A 52 -25.10 10.41 -5.83
C ARG A 52 -24.49 9.28 -4.99
N THR A 53 -23.40 8.68 -5.49
CA THR A 53 -22.75 7.53 -4.87
C THR A 53 -21.69 8.01 -3.88
N CYS A 54 -21.89 7.67 -2.60
CA CYS A 54 -20.93 7.92 -1.53
C CYS A 54 -20.08 6.68 -1.30
N PHE A 55 -18.80 6.88 -1.04
CA PHE A 55 -17.88 5.81 -0.70
C PHE A 55 -16.99 6.20 0.48
N ARG A 56 -16.53 5.19 1.21
CA ARG A 56 -15.58 5.34 2.29
C ARG A 56 -14.48 4.30 2.17
N LEU A 57 -13.24 4.78 2.14
CA LEU A 57 -12.05 3.95 2.26
C LEU A 57 -11.65 3.89 3.74
N SER A 58 -11.44 2.68 4.25
CA SER A 58 -10.99 2.46 5.63
C SER A 58 -9.95 1.35 5.66
N GLY A 59 -9.14 1.27 6.71
CA GLY A 59 -8.12 0.23 6.77
C GLY A 59 -7.15 0.38 7.92
N ARG A 60 -6.19 -0.53 7.95
CA ARG A 60 -5.00 -0.49 8.81
C ARG A 60 -3.82 -1.01 8.01
N VAL A 61 -2.66 -0.43 8.23
CA VAL A 61 -1.39 -0.86 7.65
C VAL A 61 -0.39 -1.09 8.78
N GLY A 62 0.48 -2.07 8.60
CA GLY A 62 1.56 -2.40 9.51
C GLY A 62 2.83 -2.70 8.71
N ALA A 63 3.95 -2.22 9.20
CA ALA A 63 5.27 -2.52 8.65
C ALA A 63 6.21 -2.86 9.82
N GLY A 64 7.11 -3.81 9.60
CA GLY A 64 8.00 -4.29 10.65
C GLY A 64 9.10 -5.19 10.12
N LEU A 65 9.72 -5.90 11.05
CA LEU A 65 10.72 -6.93 10.78
C LEU A 65 10.22 -8.24 11.39
N ASP A 66 10.09 -9.27 10.56
CA ASP A 66 9.86 -10.64 11.01
C ASP A 66 11.19 -11.24 11.46
N VAL A 67 11.39 -11.31 12.77
CA VAL A 67 12.60 -11.92 13.37
C VAL A 67 12.29 -13.35 13.79
N ARG A 68 13.04 -14.31 13.25
CA ARG A 68 13.03 -15.71 13.70
C ARG A 68 14.32 -15.99 14.48
N ALA A 69 14.18 -16.38 15.74
CA ALA A 69 15.28 -16.82 16.59
C ALA A 69 15.48 -18.35 16.48
N GLY A 70 16.74 -18.78 16.42
CA GLY A 70 17.17 -20.17 16.23
C GLY A 70 18.70 -20.25 16.13
N ALA A 71 19.25 -21.34 15.59
CA ALA A 71 20.71 -21.48 15.40
C ALA A 71 21.30 -20.37 14.51
N ASP A 72 20.50 -19.82 13.58
CA ASP A 72 20.80 -18.61 12.83
C ASP A 72 19.66 -17.59 13.01
N THR A 73 19.97 -16.39 13.50
CA THR A 73 19.00 -15.28 13.56
C THR A 73 18.73 -14.77 12.15
N ARG A 74 17.47 -14.87 11.70
CA ARG A 74 17.03 -14.31 10.41
C ARG A 74 16.01 -13.21 10.66
N ALA A 75 16.28 -12.04 10.10
CA ALA A 75 15.34 -10.92 10.05
C ALA A 75 14.95 -10.65 8.60
N ALA A 76 13.64 -10.52 8.34
CA ALA A 76 13.11 -10.14 7.04
C ALA A 76 12.14 -8.97 7.20
N PRO A 77 12.13 -7.98 6.29
CA PRO A 77 11.11 -6.95 6.29
C PRO A 77 9.72 -7.57 6.11
N SER A 78 8.75 -7.08 6.86
CA SER A 78 7.36 -7.48 6.76
C SER A 78 6.45 -6.28 6.57
N ALA A 79 5.43 -6.47 5.73
CA ALA A 79 4.38 -5.50 5.50
C ALA A 79 3.05 -6.26 5.50
N ALA A 80 2.11 -5.76 6.29
CA ALA A 80 0.77 -6.28 6.37
C ALA A 80 -0.22 -5.12 6.27
N GLY A 81 -1.41 -5.40 5.78
CA GLY A 81 -2.41 -4.37 5.65
C GLY A 81 -3.76 -4.95 5.33
N ARG A 82 -4.79 -4.21 5.70
CA ARG A 82 -6.14 -4.46 5.22
C ARG A 82 -6.83 -3.15 4.93
N PHE A 83 -7.64 -3.15 3.89
CA PHE A 83 -8.48 -2.02 3.57
C PHE A 83 -9.87 -2.50 3.19
N ALA A 84 -10.83 -1.60 3.28
CA ALA A 84 -12.20 -1.83 2.88
C ALA A 84 -12.77 -0.61 2.17
N ILE A 85 -13.60 -0.87 1.17
CA ILE A 85 -14.37 0.10 0.41
C ILE A 85 -15.83 -0.17 0.72
N ASP A 86 -16.51 0.81 1.33
CA ASP A 86 -17.96 0.82 1.56
C ASP A 86 -18.56 1.85 0.61
N THR A 87 -19.43 1.41 -0.30
CA THR A 87 -20.08 2.24 -1.31
C THR A 87 -21.58 2.19 -1.10
N ARG A 88 -22.24 3.35 -1.11
CA ARG A 88 -23.68 3.49 -0.89
C ARG A 88 -24.26 4.48 -1.89
N THR A 89 -25.40 4.15 -2.47
CA THR A 89 -26.08 5.01 -3.43
C THR A 89 -27.59 4.81 -3.37
N GLU A 90 -28.34 5.86 -3.68
CA GLU A 90 -29.79 5.78 -3.86
C GLU A 90 -30.09 5.48 -5.32
N SER A 91 -30.75 4.34 -5.57
CA SER A 91 -31.22 3.93 -6.89
C SER A 91 -32.74 4.07 -6.99
N ASP A 92 -33.29 3.93 -8.20
CA ASP A 92 -34.72 4.05 -8.44
C ASP A 92 -35.55 2.94 -7.76
N ILE A 93 -34.89 1.86 -7.33
CA ILE A 93 -35.50 0.74 -6.60
C ILE A 93 -35.14 0.74 -5.10
N GLY A 94 -34.51 1.82 -4.62
CA GLY A 94 -34.11 1.99 -3.22
C GLY A 94 -32.59 1.98 -2.97
N PRO A 95 -32.16 1.92 -1.70
CA PRO A 95 -30.77 2.05 -1.32
C PRO A 95 -29.95 0.81 -1.71
N VAL A 96 -28.80 1.04 -2.36
CA VAL A 96 -27.85 -0.02 -2.74
C VAL A 96 -26.54 0.18 -2.00
N ARG A 97 -26.00 -0.93 -1.48
CA ARG A 97 -24.70 -0.95 -0.78
C ARG A 97 -23.78 -2.03 -1.34
N ALA A 98 -22.52 -1.66 -1.57
CA ALA A 98 -21.43 -2.57 -1.86
C ALA A 98 -20.35 -2.44 -0.78
N PHE A 99 -19.86 -3.57 -0.27
CA PHE A 99 -18.77 -3.57 0.70
C PHE A 99 -17.73 -4.62 0.30
N VAL A 100 -16.50 -4.16 0.05
CA VAL A 100 -15.37 -5.02 -0.31
C VAL A 100 -14.26 -4.81 0.71
N ARG A 101 -13.70 -5.91 1.23
CA ARG A 101 -12.53 -5.88 2.11
C ARG A 101 -11.43 -6.74 1.52
N MET A 102 -10.23 -6.21 1.48
CA MET A 102 -9.02 -6.89 1.03
C MET A 102 -7.95 -6.80 2.12
N GLY A 103 -7.08 -7.80 2.19
CA GLY A 103 -5.98 -7.83 3.14
C GLY A 103 -4.81 -8.66 2.65
N HIS A 104 -3.63 -8.35 3.19
CA HIS A 104 -2.36 -9.01 2.91
C HIS A 104 -1.50 -9.04 4.18
N GLY A 105 -0.61 -10.04 4.27
CA GLY A 105 0.28 -10.23 5.41
C GLY A 105 -0.40 -10.87 6.62
N ARG A 106 0.38 -11.17 7.66
CA ARG A 106 -0.13 -11.69 8.94
C ARG A 106 -0.55 -10.49 9.82
N PRO A 107 -1.71 -10.56 10.50
CA PRO A 107 -2.26 -9.45 11.29
C PRO A 107 -1.45 -9.14 12.54
#